data_AF-A0A0A6UR70-F1
#
_entry.id   AF-A0A0A6UR70-F1
#
_cell.length_a   1.000
_cell.length_b   1.000
_cell.length_c   1.000
_cell.angle_alpha   90.00
_cell.angle_beta   90.00
_cell.angle_gamma   90.00
#
_symmetry.space_group_name_H-M   'P 1'
#
loop_
_entity.id
_entity.type
_entity.pdbx_description
1 polymer ?
#
loop_
_entity_poly.entity_id
_entity_poly.type
_entity_poly.pdbx_seq_one_letter_code
_entity_poly.pdbx_strand_id
1 'polypeptide(L)'
;MTRTLRGIGDFGTVDVCAFVSGGEPDHETVAYLRSGTPFVWSTSLSPCLLCGRRTSTAVLTDGERYVWPESLIHYVGEHGVRLPVSLRGTPGPVDADRFAEGLLTTGEVTIDDDWWSAQRRDAVRHLPGCPRSPVRCSWQLPRNADIWVDGVWPGDVATMARLRRLFGAAWPFSELHARIADQPFRVAVNGDPVALNRESGLRDHLFYGAPGALLPVTTDV
;
A
#
# COMPACT_ATOMS: atom_id res chain seq x y z
N MET A 1 32.83 -1.67 -19.45
CA MET A 1 31.86 -2.59 -20.07
C MET A 1 30.56 -2.39 -19.30
N THR A 2 29.51 -1.88 -19.94
CA THR A 2 28.24 -1.56 -19.25
C THR A 2 27.52 -2.84 -18.83
N ARG A 3 27.03 -2.89 -17.60
CA ARG A 3 26.25 -4.01 -17.07
C ARG A 3 24.78 -3.63 -16.94
N THR A 4 23.90 -4.46 -17.48
CA THR A 4 22.45 -4.24 -17.40
C THR A 4 21.83 -5.20 -16.38
N LEU A 5 21.11 -4.63 -15.42
CA LEU A 5 20.32 -5.35 -14.43
C LEU A 5 18.84 -5.30 -14.75
N ARG A 6 18.07 -6.25 -14.23
CA ARG A 6 16.62 -6.31 -14.43
C ARG A 6 15.90 -5.63 -13.27
N GLY A 7 15.05 -4.65 -13.58
CA GLY A 7 14.14 -4.08 -12.59
C GLY A 7 13.02 -5.06 -12.26
N ILE A 8 12.58 -5.10 -11.00
CA ILE A 8 11.37 -5.81 -10.58
C ILE A 8 10.40 -4.79 -9.99
N GLY A 9 9.30 -4.52 -10.69
CA GLY A 9 8.39 -3.44 -10.37
C GLY A 9 8.79 -2.11 -11.01
N ASP A 10 8.07 -1.04 -10.66
CA ASP A 10 8.41 0.33 -11.08
C ASP A 10 9.29 0.97 -9.98
N PHE A 11 10.29 1.75 -10.38
CA PHE A 11 11.26 2.35 -9.47
C PHE A 11 10.61 3.46 -8.63
N GLY A 12 9.98 3.05 -7.54
CA GLY A 12 9.26 3.91 -6.60
C GLY A 12 7.90 3.35 -6.18
N THR A 13 7.31 2.44 -6.96
CA THR A 13 6.04 1.78 -6.60
C THR A 13 5.97 0.34 -7.10
N VAL A 14 5.33 -0.52 -6.31
CA VAL A 14 5.07 -1.90 -6.73
C VAL A 14 3.80 -1.93 -7.59
N ASP A 15 3.92 -2.30 -8.88
CA ASP A 15 2.75 -2.64 -9.71
C ASP A 15 2.20 -4.00 -9.26
N VAL A 16 1.22 -3.98 -8.35
CA VAL A 16 0.55 -5.20 -7.86
C VAL A 16 -0.08 -6.02 -8.99
N CYS A 17 -0.47 -5.38 -10.09
CA CYS A 17 -1.03 -6.07 -11.25
C CYS A 17 0.06 -6.71 -12.15
N ALA A 18 1.33 -6.70 -11.75
CA ALA A 18 2.39 -7.45 -12.42
C ALA A 18 2.63 -8.84 -11.81
N PHE A 19 1.94 -9.19 -10.71
CA PHE A 19 2.12 -10.47 -10.03
C PHE A 19 1.11 -11.55 -10.44
N VAL A 20 1.46 -12.82 -10.16
CA VAL A 20 0.84 -14.01 -10.75
C VAL A 20 -0.24 -14.66 -9.89
N SER A 21 -0.31 -14.42 -8.58
CA SER A 21 -1.42 -14.82 -7.68
C SER A 21 -1.08 -14.53 -6.22
N GLY A 22 -2.10 -14.56 -5.35
CA GLY A 22 -1.93 -14.69 -3.90
C GLY A 22 -1.95 -16.17 -3.48
N GLY A 23 -1.34 -16.49 -2.35
CA GLY A 23 -1.25 -17.85 -1.81
C GLY A 23 -0.49 -17.88 -0.48
N GLU A 24 0.11 -19.02 -0.14
CA GLU A 24 1.03 -19.11 1.00
C GLU A 24 2.37 -18.39 0.70
N PRO A 25 3.02 -17.79 1.71
CA PRO A 25 4.32 -17.13 1.56
C PRO A 25 5.41 -18.05 1.00
N ASP A 26 6.13 -17.58 -0.02
CA ASP A 26 7.34 -18.26 -0.52
C ASP A 26 8.55 -17.84 0.33
N HIS A 27 8.85 -18.63 1.37
CA HIS A 27 9.91 -18.32 2.32
C HIS A 27 11.30 -18.20 1.69
N GLU A 28 11.60 -18.92 0.60
CA GLU A 28 12.90 -18.87 -0.05
C GLU A 28 13.05 -17.61 -0.89
N THR A 29 12.01 -17.25 -1.64
CA THR A 29 11.95 -15.97 -2.35
C THR A 29 12.03 -14.81 -1.35
N VAL A 30 11.33 -14.89 -0.20
CA VAL A 30 11.43 -13.87 0.86
C VAL A 30 12.84 -13.77 1.42
N ALA A 31 13.51 -14.90 1.67
CA ALA A 31 14.88 -14.91 2.17
C ALA A 31 15.84 -14.26 1.16
N TYR A 32 15.70 -14.58 -0.13
CA TYR A 32 16.46 -13.93 -1.21
C TYR A 32 16.25 -12.41 -1.20
N LEU A 33 15.00 -11.97 -1.24
CA LEU A 33 14.67 -10.54 -1.30
C LEU A 33 15.18 -9.77 -0.07
N ARG A 34 15.14 -10.38 1.13
CA ARG A 34 15.66 -9.79 2.38
C ARG A 34 17.17 -9.71 2.42
N SER A 35 17.87 -10.56 1.67
CA SER A 35 19.34 -10.55 1.61
C SER A 35 19.92 -9.53 0.62
N GLY A 36 19.07 -8.77 -0.08
CA GLY A 36 19.52 -7.69 -0.95
C GLY A 36 20.23 -6.56 -0.18
N THR A 37 21.13 -5.86 -0.88
CA THR A 37 21.80 -4.69 -0.34
C THR A 37 21.03 -3.42 -0.73
N PRO A 38 20.61 -2.57 0.23
CA PRO A 38 19.98 -1.30 -0.10
C PRO A 38 21.01 -0.31 -0.63
N PHE A 39 20.72 0.36 -1.75
CA PHE A 39 21.62 1.37 -2.34
C PHE A 39 20.92 2.71 -2.61
N VAL A 40 19.60 2.77 -2.56
CA VAL A 40 18.80 4.01 -2.60
C VAL A 40 17.74 3.97 -1.51
N TRP A 41 17.58 5.08 -0.81
CA TRP A 41 16.55 5.26 0.22
C TRP A 41 15.67 6.44 -0.17
N SER A 42 14.36 6.28 -0.04
CA SER A 42 13.42 7.38 -0.08
C SER A 42 12.96 7.72 1.33
N THR A 43 12.73 9.00 1.62
CA THR A 43 12.20 9.47 2.91
C THR A 43 10.71 9.20 3.07
N SER A 44 10.03 8.75 2.01
CA SER A 44 8.60 8.46 2.01
C SER A 44 8.34 7.01 2.37
N LEU A 45 7.23 6.73 3.06
CA LEU A 45 6.70 5.37 3.20
C LEU A 45 5.52 5.22 2.26
N SER A 46 5.48 4.12 1.52
CA SER A 46 4.35 3.80 0.65
C SER A 46 3.42 2.80 1.35
N PRO A 47 2.10 3.05 1.39
CA PRO A 47 1.17 2.06 1.93
C PRO A 47 1.16 0.83 1.02
N CYS A 48 1.12 -0.36 1.62
CA CYS A 48 0.84 -1.59 0.89
C CYS A 48 -0.54 -1.47 0.23
N LEU A 49 -0.66 -1.78 -1.06
CA LEU A 49 -1.93 -1.74 -1.77
C LEU A 49 -2.87 -2.90 -1.38
N LEU A 50 -2.37 -3.90 -0.65
CA LEU A 50 -3.12 -5.07 -0.21
C LEU A 50 -3.56 -5.01 1.26
N CYS A 51 -2.89 -4.27 2.14
CA CYS A 51 -3.27 -4.17 3.56
C CYS A 51 -3.05 -2.76 4.17
N GLY A 52 -2.61 -1.80 3.37
CA GLY A 52 -2.32 -0.41 3.80
C GLY A 52 -1.12 -0.23 4.71
N ARG A 53 -0.58 -1.30 5.32
CA ARG A 53 0.63 -1.22 6.16
C ARG A 53 1.69 -0.39 5.46
N ARG A 54 2.26 0.58 6.17
CA ARG A 54 3.36 1.38 5.67
C ARG A 54 4.58 0.48 5.42
N THR A 55 5.06 0.50 4.19
CA THR A 55 6.24 -0.23 3.77
C THR A 55 7.37 0.73 3.46
N SER A 56 8.59 0.28 3.69
CA SER A 56 9.78 0.99 3.25
C SER A 56 9.80 1.11 1.73
N THR A 57 10.42 2.19 1.27
CA THR A 57 10.61 2.53 -0.15
C THR A 57 12.07 2.45 -0.55
N ALA A 58 12.92 1.82 0.27
CA ALA A 58 14.29 1.55 -0.12
C ALA A 58 14.31 0.65 -1.37
N VAL A 59 15.35 0.80 -2.16
CA VAL A 59 15.62 -0.03 -3.34
C VAL A 59 16.83 -0.91 -3.05
N LEU A 60 16.64 -2.20 -3.23
CA LEU A 60 17.62 -3.24 -2.98
C LEU A 60 18.13 -3.81 -4.29
N THR A 61 19.35 -4.35 -4.23
CA THR A 61 19.99 -5.05 -5.35
C THR A 61 20.69 -6.30 -4.82
N ASP A 62 20.79 -7.32 -5.67
CA ASP A 62 21.72 -8.44 -5.46
C ASP A 62 23.12 -8.12 -6.02
N GLY A 63 23.27 -6.96 -6.65
CA GLY A 63 24.51 -6.54 -7.27
C GLY A 63 24.92 -7.41 -8.44
N GLU A 64 24.05 -8.19 -9.07
CA GLU A 64 24.36 -9.05 -10.23
C GLU A 64 23.25 -9.16 -11.29
N ARG A 65 21.99 -9.32 -10.88
CA ARG A 65 20.88 -9.67 -11.76
C ARG A 65 19.66 -8.79 -11.59
N TYR A 66 19.33 -8.40 -10.36
CA TYR A 66 18.05 -7.79 -10.05
C TYR A 66 18.17 -6.56 -9.17
N VAL A 67 17.22 -5.65 -9.38
CA VAL A 67 16.95 -4.52 -8.50
C VAL A 67 15.46 -4.52 -8.17
N TRP A 68 15.09 -4.32 -6.90
CA TRP A 68 13.70 -4.39 -6.44
C TRP A 68 13.40 -3.43 -5.28
N PRO A 69 12.16 -2.97 -5.11
CA PRO A 69 11.75 -2.21 -3.93
C PRO A 69 11.64 -3.12 -2.69
N GLU A 70 12.02 -2.61 -1.52
CA GLU A 70 11.93 -3.34 -0.25
C GLU A 70 10.51 -3.82 0.05
N SER A 71 9.52 -3.00 -0.29
CA SER A 71 8.11 -3.33 -0.14
C SER A 71 7.71 -4.66 -0.82
N LEU A 72 8.45 -5.12 -1.84
CA LEU A 72 8.23 -6.43 -2.46
C LEU A 72 8.32 -7.59 -1.46
N ILE A 73 9.22 -7.49 -0.48
CA ILE A 73 9.37 -8.49 0.60
C ILE A 73 8.05 -8.66 1.35
N HIS A 74 7.35 -7.55 1.62
CA HIS A 74 6.07 -7.56 2.31
C HIS A 74 4.97 -8.19 1.45
N TYR A 75 4.90 -7.87 0.15
CA TYR A 75 3.92 -8.49 -0.75
C TYR A 75 4.11 -10.02 -0.83
N VAL A 76 5.34 -10.50 -1.00
CA VAL A 76 5.61 -11.94 -1.08
C VAL A 76 5.42 -12.62 0.28
N GLY A 77 5.89 -11.99 1.36
CA GLY A 77 5.92 -12.59 2.70
C GLY A 77 4.59 -12.57 3.45
N GLU A 78 3.82 -11.49 3.35
CA GLU A 78 2.58 -11.31 4.13
C GLU A 78 1.31 -11.55 3.30
N HIS A 79 1.41 -11.49 1.97
CA HIS A 79 0.26 -11.67 1.07
C HIS A 79 0.44 -12.85 0.11
N GLY A 80 1.54 -13.60 0.23
CA GLY A 80 1.89 -14.73 -0.62
C GLY A 80 1.83 -14.41 -2.10
N VAL A 81 2.19 -13.17 -2.45
CA VAL A 81 2.27 -12.72 -3.83
C VAL A 81 3.32 -13.55 -4.55
N ARG A 82 2.93 -14.15 -5.67
CA ARG A 82 3.82 -14.94 -6.51
C ARG A 82 4.41 -14.11 -7.64
N LEU A 83 5.73 -14.14 -7.74
CA LEU A 83 6.47 -13.51 -8.84
C LEU A 83 6.41 -14.42 -10.09
N PRO A 84 6.40 -13.85 -11.31
CA PRO A 84 6.51 -14.62 -12.55
C PRO A 84 7.89 -15.25 -12.76
N VAL A 85 8.86 -14.91 -11.90
CA VAL A 85 10.22 -15.45 -11.91
C VAL A 85 10.54 -16.06 -10.55
N SER A 86 11.31 -17.15 -10.55
CA SER A 86 11.80 -17.73 -9.29
C SER A 86 13.10 -17.06 -8.88
N LEU A 87 13.11 -16.44 -7.70
CA LEU A 87 14.29 -15.85 -7.08
C LEU A 87 14.79 -16.76 -5.97
N ARG A 88 16.03 -17.22 -6.05
CA ARG A 88 16.60 -18.23 -5.14
C ARG A 88 18.09 -18.01 -4.93
N GLY A 89 18.59 -18.54 -3.82
CA GLY A 89 19.99 -18.44 -3.41
C GLY A 89 20.24 -17.30 -2.43
N THR A 90 21.51 -16.92 -2.29
CA THR A 90 21.96 -15.84 -1.41
C THR A 90 22.88 -14.93 -2.22
N PRO A 91 22.49 -13.65 -2.46
CA PRO A 91 23.37 -12.66 -3.07
C PRO A 91 24.70 -12.52 -2.33
N GLY A 92 25.76 -12.27 -3.06
CA GLY A 92 27.05 -11.88 -2.48
C GLY A 92 27.02 -10.47 -1.89
N PRO A 93 28.04 -10.08 -1.11
CA PRO A 93 28.17 -8.71 -0.63
C PRO A 93 28.28 -7.72 -1.80
N VAL A 94 27.52 -6.63 -1.72
CA VAL A 94 27.51 -5.55 -2.72
C VAL A 94 28.12 -4.30 -2.10
N ASP A 95 29.07 -3.68 -2.80
CA ASP A 95 29.53 -2.33 -2.49
C ASP A 95 28.45 -1.33 -2.94
N ALA A 96 27.62 -0.88 -1.99
CA ALA A 96 26.45 -0.04 -2.27
C ALA A 96 26.83 1.32 -2.85
N ASP A 97 27.93 1.92 -2.38
CA ASP A 97 28.38 3.24 -2.84
C ASP A 97 28.88 3.17 -4.27
N ARG A 98 29.73 2.18 -4.57
CA ARG A 98 30.22 1.94 -5.93
C ARG A 98 29.07 1.57 -6.87
N PHE A 99 28.12 0.79 -6.40
CA PHE A 99 26.95 0.43 -7.20
C PHE A 99 26.08 1.66 -7.52
N ALA A 100 25.83 2.52 -6.54
CA ALA A 100 25.07 3.75 -6.71
C ALA A 100 25.78 4.72 -7.65
N GLU A 101 27.10 4.89 -7.54
CA GLU A 101 27.91 5.69 -8.47
C GLU A 101 27.85 5.12 -9.91
N GLY A 102 27.95 3.80 -10.02
CA GLY A 102 27.79 3.04 -11.26
C GLY A 102 26.47 3.32 -11.99
N LEU A 103 25.38 3.39 -11.23
CA LEU A 103 24.03 3.58 -11.75
C LEU A 103 23.67 5.05 -11.98
N LEU A 104 23.89 5.90 -10.98
CA LEU A 104 23.34 7.26 -10.94
C LEU A 104 24.26 8.30 -11.60
N THR A 105 25.56 8.01 -11.71
CA THR A 105 26.55 8.99 -12.17
C THR A 105 27.27 8.55 -13.43
N THR A 106 27.83 7.33 -13.44
CA THR A 106 28.71 6.90 -14.54
C THR A 106 28.00 6.17 -15.67
N GLY A 107 26.82 5.59 -15.40
CA GLY A 107 26.10 4.74 -16.35
C GLY A 107 26.80 3.41 -16.64
N GLU A 108 27.74 3.00 -15.80
CA GLU A 108 28.35 1.66 -15.84
C GLU A 108 27.33 0.57 -15.54
N VAL A 109 26.30 0.91 -14.77
CA VAL A 109 25.14 0.07 -14.50
C VAL A 109 23.91 0.71 -15.15
N THR A 110 23.15 -0.07 -15.89
CA THR A 110 21.82 0.31 -16.38
C THR A 110 20.77 -0.64 -15.86
N ILE A 111 19.53 -0.16 -15.75
CA ILE A 111 18.40 -0.98 -15.37
C ILE A 111 17.48 -1.13 -16.58
N ASP A 112 17.15 -2.38 -16.90
CA ASP A 112 16.13 -2.77 -17.85
C ASP A 112 14.78 -2.84 -17.12
N ASP A 113 14.05 -1.73 -17.18
CA ASP A 113 12.71 -1.58 -16.60
C ASP A 113 11.64 -2.29 -17.45
N ASP A 114 11.91 -2.44 -18.75
CA ASP A 114 10.99 -3.06 -19.71
C ASP A 114 10.95 -4.59 -19.56
N TRP A 115 12.05 -5.20 -19.10
CA TRP A 115 12.13 -6.63 -18.88
C TRP A 115 11.02 -7.16 -17.98
N TRP A 116 10.68 -6.42 -16.91
CA TRP A 116 9.63 -6.81 -15.97
C TRP A 116 8.26 -6.81 -16.64
N SER A 117 7.97 -5.77 -17.43
CA SER A 117 6.73 -5.67 -18.19
C SER A 117 6.58 -6.82 -19.19
N ALA A 118 7.68 -7.33 -19.74
CA ALA A 118 7.68 -8.50 -20.61
C ALA A 118 7.42 -9.83 -19.87
N GLN A 119 7.63 -9.90 -18.54
CA GLN A 119 7.32 -11.09 -17.73
C GLN A 119 5.81 -11.25 -17.46
N ARG A 120 4.98 -10.26 -17.80
CA ARG A 120 3.54 -10.25 -17.56
C ARG A 120 2.84 -11.33 -18.40
N ARG A 121 2.72 -12.53 -17.85
CA ARG A 121 1.80 -13.56 -18.36
C ARG A 121 0.61 -13.61 -17.42
N ASP A 122 -0.55 -13.21 -17.92
CA ASP A 122 -1.84 -13.35 -17.22
C ASP A 122 -1.88 -12.79 -15.79
N ALA A 123 -0.98 -11.84 -15.46
CA ALA A 123 -0.86 -11.23 -14.14
C ALA A 123 -2.24 -10.75 -13.68
N VAL A 124 -2.63 -11.25 -12.50
CA VAL A 124 -3.99 -11.78 -12.32
C VAL A 124 -5.04 -10.70 -12.42
N ARG A 125 -6.09 -10.99 -13.20
CA ARG A 125 -7.40 -10.34 -13.02
C ARG A 125 -8.01 -10.63 -11.63
N HIS A 126 -7.35 -11.28 -10.68
CA HIS A 126 -7.98 -11.78 -9.45
C HIS A 126 -7.18 -11.51 -8.18
N LEU A 127 -6.05 -10.80 -8.25
CA LEU A 127 -5.39 -10.31 -7.04
C LEU A 127 -6.32 -9.28 -6.38
N PRO A 128 -6.84 -9.52 -5.17
CA PRO A 128 -7.61 -8.51 -4.45
C PRO A 128 -6.77 -7.23 -4.36
N GLY A 129 -7.33 -6.06 -4.68
CA GLY A 129 -6.59 -4.78 -4.54
C GLY A 129 -5.81 -4.31 -5.77
N CYS A 130 -5.62 -5.17 -6.78
CA CYS A 130 -5.15 -4.71 -8.09
C CYS A 130 -6.25 -3.85 -8.78
N PRO A 131 -5.94 -2.64 -9.30
CA PRO A 131 -6.90 -1.80 -10.02
C PRO A 131 -7.57 -2.45 -11.24
N ARG A 132 -6.95 -3.52 -11.80
CA ARG A 132 -7.46 -4.30 -12.93
C ARG A 132 -8.25 -5.55 -12.52
N SER A 133 -8.34 -5.83 -11.22
CA SER A 133 -9.08 -6.97 -10.68
C SER A 133 -10.57 -6.60 -10.48
N PRO A 134 -11.55 -7.44 -10.89
CA PRO A 134 -12.94 -7.29 -10.49
C PRO A 134 -13.16 -7.81 -9.05
N VAL A 135 -12.18 -8.52 -8.47
CA VAL A 135 -12.20 -8.93 -7.06
C VAL A 135 -11.83 -7.70 -6.23
N ARG A 136 -12.85 -7.10 -5.60
CA ARG A 136 -12.63 -6.00 -4.66
C ARG A 136 -11.78 -6.50 -3.50
N CYS A 137 -10.72 -5.77 -3.19
CA CYS A 137 -10.05 -5.94 -1.89
C CYS A 137 -11.08 -5.64 -0.79
N SER A 138 -11.02 -6.35 0.34
CA SER A 138 -11.77 -5.99 1.55
C SER A 138 -11.47 -4.55 2.00
N TRP A 139 -10.30 -4.01 1.62
CA TRP A 139 -9.84 -2.64 1.89
C TRP A 139 -10.15 -1.63 0.79
N GLN A 140 -10.76 -2.04 -0.33
CA GLN A 140 -11.23 -1.06 -1.32
C GLN A 140 -12.50 -0.41 -0.79
N LEU A 141 -12.32 0.76 -0.19
CA LEU A 141 -13.41 1.61 0.25
C LEU A 141 -14.44 1.77 -0.88
N PRO A 142 -15.73 1.54 -0.61
CA PRO A 142 -16.76 1.79 -1.60
C PRO A 142 -16.75 3.28 -1.96
N ARG A 143 -17.14 3.63 -3.19
CA ARG A 143 -17.30 5.04 -3.60
C ARG A 143 -18.52 5.71 -2.95
N ASN A 144 -19.37 4.91 -2.30
CA ASN A 144 -20.72 5.22 -1.89
C ASN A 144 -21.11 4.26 -0.75
N ALA A 145 -21.18 4.75 0.48
CA ALA A 145 -21.62 3.98 1.64
C ALA A 145 -22.13 4.89 2.76
N ASP A 146 -22.91 4.32 3.66
CA ASP A 146 -23.28 5.00 4.89
C ASP A 146 -22.05 5.22 5.75
N ILE A 147 -21.83 6.47 6.18
CA ILE A 147 -20.68 6.83 7.00
C ILE A 147 -21.12 6.95 8.45
N TRP A 148 -20.32 6.35 9.32
CA TRP A 148 -20.50 6.31 10.76
C TRP A 148 -19.29 6.94 11.43
N VAL A 149 -19.54 7.55 12.58
CA VAL A 149 -18.50 8.06 13.47
C VAL A 149 -18.50 7.23 14.75
N ASP A 150 -17.31 6.87 15.23
CA ASP A 150 -17.10 6.20 16.52
C ASP A 150 -15.90 6.80 17.27
N GLY A 151 -15.86 6.62 18.59
CA GLY A 151 -14.70 6.92 19.43
C GLY A 151 -14.37 8.40 19.61
N VAL A 152 -15.26 9.33 19.24
CA VAL A 152 -15.05 10.77 19.44
C VAL A 152 -15.43 11.17 20.85
N TRP A 153 -14.50 11.77 21.59
CA TRP A 153 -14.77 12.25 22.94
C TRP A 153 -15.58 13.57 22.93
N PRO A 154 -16.59 13.77 23.80
CA PRO A 154 -17.41 15.00 23.79
C PRO A 154 -16.63 16.31 23.95
N GLY A 155 -15.47 16.29 24.60
CA GLY A 155 -14.62 17.47 24.75
C GLY A 155 -13.62 17.68 23.61
N ASP A 156 -13.56 16.83 22.60
CA ASP A 156 -12.67 17.01 21.44
C ASP A 156 -13.27 17.97 20.41
N VAL A 157 -13.23 19.26 20.76
CA VAL A 157 -13.79 20.35 19.96
C VAL A 157 -13.19 20.44 18.56
N ALA A 158 -11.92 20.07 18.39
CA ALA A 158 -11.24 20.13 17.11
C ALA A 158 -11.76 19.05 16.15
N THR A 159 -11.86 17.81 16.60
CA THR A 159 -12.44 16.69 15.84
C THR A 159 -13.91 16.97 15.51
N MET A 160 -14.69 17.48 16.48
CA MET A 160 -16.08 17.86 16.28
C MET A 160 -16.27 18.94 15.20
N ALA A 161 -15.46 20.02 15.24
CA ALA A 161 -15.54 21.08 14.25
C ALA A 161 -15.18 20.59 12.84
N ARG A 162 -14.23 19.66 12.72
CA ARG A 162 -13.84 19.04 11.44
C ARG A 162 -14.94 18.16 10.88
N LEU A 163 -15.52 17.26 11.68
CA LEU A 163 -16.65 16.41 11.25
C LEU A 163 -17.82 17.25 10.76
N ARG A 164 -18.18 18.29 11.50
CA ARG A 164 -19.26 19.21 11.13
C ARG A 164 -18.99 19.91 9.80
N ARG A 165 -17.76 20.36 9.56
CA ARG A 165 -17.37 20.99 8.29
C ARG A 165 -17.44 19.99 7.13
N LEU A 166 -16.95 18.78 7.35
CA LEU A 166 -16.83 17.73 6.34
C LEU A 166 -18.20 17.24 5.86
N PHE A 167 -19.18 17.11 6.76
CA PHE A 167 -20.53 16.62 6.45
C PHE A 167 -21.55 17.74 6.24
N GLY A 168 -21.10 18.95 5.87
CA GLY A 168 -22.01 20.03 5.43
C GLY A 168 -22.84 20.68 6.55
N ALA A 169 -22.35 20.68 7.79
CA ALA A 169 -22.97 21.33 8.95
C ALA A 169 -24.43 20.96 9.21
N ALA A 170 -24.86 19.77 8.78
CA ALA A 170 -26.26 19.34 8.81
C ALA A 170 -26.87 19.24 10.22
N TRP A 171 -26.07 19.32 11.29
CA TRP A 171 -26.55 19.22 12.68
C TRP A 171 -26.29 20.50 13.46
N PRO A 172 -27.28 21.03 14.21
CA PRO A 172 -27.04 22.04 15.24
C PRO A 172 -26.02 21.55 16.29
N PHE A 173 -25.18 22.44 16.84
CA PHE A 173 -24.20 22.07 17.87
C PHE A 173 -24.88 21.47 19.12
N SER A 174 -26.11 21.91 19.40
CA SER A 174 -26.96 21.40 20.47
C SER A 174 -27.35 19.93 20.30
N GLU A 175 -27.46 19.43 19.07
CA GLU A 175 -27.80 18.02 18.79
C GLU A 175 -26.56 17.12 18.74
N LEU A 176 -25.39 17.71 18.56
CA LEU A 176 -24.12 16.98 18.42
C LEU A 176 -23.75 16.21 19.69
N HIS A 177 -24.00 16.80 20.87
CA HIS A 177 -23.69 16.16 22.14
C HIS A 177 -24.53 14.89 22.36
N ALA A 178 -25.81 14.92 21.96
CA ALA A 178 -26.69 13.74 22.04
C ALA A 178 -26.21 12.64 21.08
N ARG A 179 -25.88 13.00 19.83
CA ARG A 179 -25.34 12.05 18.84
C ARG A 179 -24.02 11.42 19.28
N ILE A 180 -23.14 12.20 19.91
CA ILE A 180 -21.87 11.68 20.44
C ILE A 180 -22.09 10.72 21.61
N ALA A 181 -23.18 10.86 22.37
CA ALA A 181 -23.49 9.90 23.43
C ALA A 181 -23.95 8.54 22.86
N ASP A 182 -24.49 8.53 21.64
CA ASP A 182 -25.03 7.35 20.95
C ASP A 182 -23.99 6.63 20.05
N GLN A 183 -22.69 6.70 20.37
CA GLN A 183 -21.66 6.04 19.54
C GLN A 183 -21.97 4.54 19.31
N PRO A 184 -21.71 4.01 18.11
CA PRO A 184 -21.38 4.72 16.88
C PRO A 184 -22.64 5.39 16.29
N PHE A 185 -22.49 6.58 15.70
CA PHE A 185 -23.62 7.29 15.09
C PHE A 185 -23.42 7.58 13.60
N ARG A 186 -24.51 7.57 12.84
CA ARG A 186 -24.49 7.78 11.39
C ARG A 186 -24.41 9.27 11.05
N VAL A 187 -23.44 9.62 10.20
CA VAL A 187 -23.15 10.99 9.77
C VAL A 187 -23.47 11.27 8.30
N ALA A 188 -23.49 10.25 7.45
CA ALA A 188 -23.92 10.42 6.07
C ALA A 188 -24.68 9.21 5.56
N VAL A 189 -25.71 9.48 4.76
CA VAL A 189 -26.31 8.48 3.89
C VAL A 189 -25.56 8.55 2.57
N ASN A 190 -24.96 7.44 2.15
CA ASN A 190 -24.28 7.35 0.86
C ASN A 190 -23.15 8.40 0.67
N GLY A 191 -22.24 8.53 1.64
CA GLY A 191 -21.01 9.31 1.52
C GLY A 191 -19.93 8.58 0.70
N ASP A 192 -18.84 9.29 0.39
CA ASP A 192 -17.68 8.74 -0.32
C ASP A 192 -16.51 8.47 0.65
N PRO A 193 -16.38 7.23 1.18
CA PRO A 193 -15.29 6.90 2.08
C PRO A 193 -13.89 7.09 1.44
N VAL A 194 -13.75 7.03 0.11
CA VAL A 194 -12.47 7.29 -0.56
C VAL A 194 -12.02 8.74 -0.37
N ALA A 195 -12.96 9.68 -0.50
CA ALA A 195 -12.70 11.10 -0.23
C ALA A 195 -12.36 11.32 1.26
N LEU A 196 -13.11 10.67 2.16
CA LEU A 196 -12.94 10.79 3.60
C LEU A 196 -11.63 10.19 4.11
N ASN A 197 -11.14 9.10 3.52
CA ASN A 197 -9.84 8.53 3.86
C ASN A 197 -8.69 9.54 3.63
N ARG A 198 -8.87 10.61 2.86
CA ARG A 198 -7.83 11.64 2.71
C ARG A 198 -7.73 12.58 3.92
N GLU A 199 -8.72 12.57 4.80
CA GLU A 199 -8.77 13.40 6.01
C GLU A 199 -8.04 12.73 7.18
N SER A 200 -6.71 12.86 7.21
CA SER A 200 -5.82 12.14 8.15
C SER A 200 -6.20 12.26 9.62
N GLY A 201 -6.72 13.41 10.07
CA GLY A 201 -7.08 13.64 11.47
C GLY A 201 -8.45 13.10 11.90
N LEU A 202 -9.18 12.43 11.01
CA LEU A 202 -10.50 11.85 11.31
C LEU A 202 -10.56 10.34 11.06
N ARG A 203 -9.53 9.75 10.46
CA ARG A 203 -9.51 8.35 10.00
C ARG A 203 -9.89 7.37 11.09
N ASP A 204 -9.33 7.55 12.28
CA ASP A 204 -9.54 6.65 13.43
C ASP A 204 -10.98 6.70 13.98
N HIS A 205 -11.75 7.69 13.56
CA HIS A 205 -13.12 7.92 13.98
C HIS A 205 -14.15 7.60 12.90
N LEU A 206 -13.74 7.33 11.65
CA LEU A 206 -14.65 7.18 10.52
C LEU A 206 -14.79 5.71 10.15
N PHE A 207 -16.03 5.26 10.02
CA PHE A 207 -16.42 3.91 9.64
C PHE A 207 -17.43 3.98 8.49
N TYR A 208 -17.51 2.92 7.69
CA TYR A 208 -18.54 2.78 6.66
C TYR A 208 -19.37 1.51 6.89
N GLY A 209 -20.65 1.57 6.54
CA GLY A 209 -21.57 0.45 6.65
C GLY A 209 -21.28 -0.61 5.60
N ALA A 210 -20.99 -1.83 6.04
CA ALA A 210 -20.89 -3.03 5.22
C ALA A 210 -21.95 -4.06 5.64
N PRO A 211 -22.27 -5.06 4.80
CA PRO A 211 -23.22 -6.11 5.18
C PRO A 211 -22.80 -6.82 6.48
N GLY A 212 -23.54 -6.58 7.56
CA GLY A 212 -23.33 -7.23 8.87
C GLY A 212 -22.23 -6.63 9.75
N ALA A 213 -21.56 -5.53 9.35
CA ALA A 213 -20.51 -4.91 10.16
C ALA A 213 -20.28 -3.42 9.81
N LEU A 214 -19.68 -2.70 10.76
CA LEU A 214 -19.03 -1.40 10.49
C LEU A 214 -17.55 -1.66 10.23
N LEU A 215 -17.03 -1.11 9.13
CA LEU A 215 -15.62 -1.24 8.75
C LEU A 215 -14.93 0.13 8.81
N PRO A 216 -13.67 0.21 9.26
CA PRO A 216 -12.97 1.49 9.34
C PRO A 216 -12.78 2.10 7.94
N VAL A 217 -12.85 3.43 7.86
CA VAL A 217 -12.46 4.23 6.68
C VAL A 217 -10.95 4.43 6.70
N THR A 218 -10.21 3.33 6.84
CA THR A 218 -8.76 3.29 6.79
C THR A 218 -8.33 2.32 5.69
N THR A 219 -7.18 2.57 5.09
CA THR A 219 -6.52 1.60 4.22
C THR A 219 -5.72 0.58 4.99
N ASP A 220 -5.42 0.88 6.25
CA ASP A 220 -4.39 0.21 7.05
C ASP A 220 -5.08 -0.80 7.97
N VAL A 221 -5.07 -2.07 7.58
CA VAL A 221 -5.43 -3.20 8.45
C VAL A 221 -4.40 -4.31 8.31
#